data_AF-A0A2N2CI85-F1
#
_entry.id   AF-A0A2N2CI85-F1
#
_cell.length_a   1.000
_cell.length_b   1.000
_cell.length_c   1.000
_cell.angle_alpha   90.00
_cell.angle_beta   90.00
_cell.angle_gamma   90.00
#
_symmetry.space_group_name_H-M   'P 1'
#
loop_
_entity.id
_entity.type
_entity.pdbx_description
1 polymer ?
#
loop_
_entity_poly.entity_id
_entity_poly.type
_entity_poly.pdbx_seq_one_letter_code
_entity_poly.pdbx_strand_id
1 'polypeptide(L)'
;RMLLNHQEKLASSFPAIPRPAGITEINHVLGVYPYAAPINGMNPSLITSGLIKKEFASLNSLSPPALSNLADVNVTMSSANPNVRTISTTLTSYPIPEDLVMASTTLQMELINGTDIIRATGKRLYHHSWIYGPVRYFSSISVNGGTPKVTMSDQNVITVDVEIPAGGESTLNVCGFYAFESATDIRSNQICKTVNAGDANITVPKFTGGLLATFTNWITSYNLKTPVLKMIDPLLKSQIGIINELKPAVEGESMKFSDLKKITFETTYYDKNVSFESIIGQSKLFVQTLWPDYRFFNVTFEPADAANIATVSEVVVNGIVVTSQRLSANNNITIRLQ
;
A
#
# COMPACT_ATOMS: atom_id res chain seq x y z
N ARG A 1 22.34 0.09 -78.01
CA ARG A 1 23.05 -0.20 -76.73
C ARG A 1 24.25 0.72 -76.45
N MET A 2 24.75 1.55 -77.38
CA MET A 2 25.91 2.43 -77.10
C MET A 2 25.59 3.78 -76.43
N LEU A 3 24.35 4.29 -76.52
CA LEU A 3 24.01 5.61 -75.96
C LEU A 3 23.77 5.61 -74.44
N LEU A 4 23.34 4.48 -73.84
CA LEU A 4 23.21 4.38 -72.37
C LEU A 4 24.57 4.38 -71.64
N ASN A 5 25.59 3.74 -72.22
CA ASN A 5 26.92 3.62 -71.59
C ASN A 5 27.71 4.93 -71.57
N HIS A 6 27.33 5.94 -72.36
CA HIS A 6 27.98 7.26 -72.34
C HIS A 6 27.42 8.19 -71.26
N GLN A 7 26.14 8.05 -70.90
CA GLN A 7 25.55 8.79 -69.78
C GLN A 7 26.10 8.32 -68.43
N GLU A 8 26.33 7.02 -68.23
CA GLU A 8 26.97 6.50 -67.02
C GLU A 8 28.42 6.99 -66.85
N LYS A 9 29.17 7.09 -67.95
CA LYS A 9 30.54 7.64 -67.94
C LYS A 9 30.58 9.14 -67.63
N LEU A 10 29.66 9.94 -68.18
CA LEU A 10 29.55 11.37 -67.89
C LEU A 10 29.06 11.66 -66.46
N ALA A 11 28.18 10.82 -65.91
CA ALA A 11 27.75 10.93 -64.51
C ALA A 11 28.89 10.65 -63.53
N SER A 12 29.85 9.79 -63.90
CA SER A 12 31.04 9.46 -63.11
C SER A 12 32.24 10.41 -63.32
N SER A 13 32.18 11.35 -64.26
CA SER A 13 33.33 12.17 -64.67
C SER A 13 33.36 13.58 -64.08
N PHE A 14 32.38 13.97 -63.27
CA PHE A 14 32.47 15.21 -62.51
C PHE A 14 33.14 14.91 -61.17
N PRO A 15 34.34 15.50 -60.88
CA PRO A 15 34.92 15.37 -59.56
C PRO A 15 33.93 15.92 -58.54
N ALA A 16 33.70 15.16 -57.46
CA ALA A 16 32.88 15.64 -56.36
C ALA A 16 33.44 16.99 -55.90
N ILE A 17 32.59 18.03 -55.90
CA ILE A 17 32.99 19.37 -55.46
C ILE A 17 33.47 19.23 -54.00
N PRO A 18 34.75 19.55 -53.70
CA PRO A 18 35.28 19.37 -52.36
C PRO A 18 34.56 20.31 -51.39
N ARG A 19 34.28 19.80 -50.17
CA ARG A 19 33.64 20.59 -49.12
C ARG A 19 34.47 21.87 -48.87
N PRO A 20 33.86 23.07 -48.87
CA PRO A 20 34.59 24.32 -48.63
C PRO A 20 35.40 24.28 -47.34
N ALA A 21 36.63 24.79 -47.40
CA ALA A 21 37.49 24.94 -46.24
C ALA A 21 36.79 25.83 -45.19
N GLY A 22 36.80 25.39 -43.94
CA GLY A 22 36.14 26.10 -42.84
C GLY A 22 34.72 25.64 -42.53
N ILE A 23 34.15 24.67 -43.26
CA ILE A 23 32.88 24.02 -42.90
C ILE A 23 33.17 22.71 -42.14
N THR A 24 32.40 22.46 -41.08
CA THR A 24 32.38 21.20 -40.33
C THR A 24 30.95 20.71 -40.16
N GLU A 25 30.81 19.44 -39.84
CA GLU A 25 29.52 18.84 -39.49
C GLU A 25 29.36 18.82 -37.97
N ILE A 26 28.18 19.19 -37.49
CA ILE A 26 27.78 19.08 -36.08
C ILE A 26 26.59 18.14 -35.97
N ASN A 27 26.55 17.36 -34.89
CA ASN A 27 25.37 16.60 -34.48
C ASN A 27 24.69 17.35 -33.35
N HIS A 28 23.43 17.72 -33.52
CA HIS A 28 22.69 18.54 -32.56
C HIS A 28 21.26 18.05 -32.37
N VAL A 29 20.62 18.56 -31.32
CA VAL A 29 19.20 18.27 -31.02
C VAL A 29 18.30 18.94 -32.05
N LEU A 30 17.34 18.19 -32.59
CA LEU A 30 16.37 18.66 -33.58
C LEU A 30 15.48 19.76 -32.98
N GLY A 31 15.31 20.86 -33.73
CA GLY A 31 14.34 21.92 -33.40
C GLY A 31 14.72 22.83 -32.23
N VAL A 32 15.96 22.76 -31.73
CA VAL A 32 16.47 23.61 -30.63
C VAL A 32 17.42 24.68 -31.16
N TYR A 33 17.20 25.93 -30.75
CA TYR A 33 18.11 27.05 -31.00
C TYR A 33 18.36 27.87 -29.72
N PRO A 34 19.61 28.24 -29.38
CA PRO A 34 20.86 27.88 -30.08
C PRO A 34 21.13 26.37 -30.09
N TYR A 35 21.93 25.88 -31.05
CA TYR A 35 22.14 24.45 -31.23
C TYR A 35 22.72 23.81 -29.96
N ALA A 36 22.10 22.71 -29.52
CA ALA A 36 22.50 21.99 -28.32
C ALA A 36 23.08 20.61 -28.65
N ALA A 37 24.05 20.16 -27.86
CA ALA A 37 24.61 18.83 -27.96
C ALA A 37 23.59 17.77 -27.52
N PRO A 38 23.49 16.60 -28.20
CA PRO A 38 22.69 15.48 -27.73
C PRO A 38 23.17 14.98 -26.36
N ILE A 39 22.24 14.49 -25.54
CA ILE A 39 22.54 13.84 -24.26
C ILE A 39 22.66 12.33 -24.45
N ASN A 40 23.39 11.66 -23.56
CA ASN A 40 23.56 10.21 -23.62
C ASN A 40 22.20 9.49 -23.51
N GLY A 41 21.97 8.48 -24.34
CA GLY A 41 20.70 7.75 -24.38
C GLY A 41 19.53 8.49 -25.02
N MET A 42 19.74 9.69 -25.59
CA MET A 42 18.69 10.41 -26.32
C MET A 42 18.18 9.59 -27.51
N ASN A 43 16.87 9.62 -27.74
CA ASN A 43 16.25 8.99 -28.90
C ASN A 43 16.90 9.53 -30.20
N PRO A 44 17.47 8.67 -31.07
CA PRO A 44 18.15 9.09 -32.30
C PRO A 44 17.28 9.92 -33.25
N SER A 45 15.95 9.74 -33.22
CA SER A 45 15.01 10.54 -34.03
C SER A 45 14.97 12.03 -33.65
N LEU A 46 15.51 12.39 -32.49
CA LEU A 46 15.64 13.77 -31.99
C LEU A 46 17.03 14.36 -32.26
N ILE A 47 17.92 13.61 -32.92
CA ILE A 47 19.28 14.02 -33.27
C ILE A 47 19.34 14.25 -34.78
N THR A 48 19.91 15.37 -35.20
CA THR A 48 20.13 15.69 -36.61
C THR A 48 21.54 16.23 -36.82
N SER A 49 22.02 16.16 -38.06
CA SER A 49 23.33 16.67 -38.46
C SER A 49 23.18 17.92 -39.34
N GLY A 50 24.11 18.85 -39.20
CA GLY A 50 24.13 20.09 -39.97
C GLY A 50 25.55 20.54 -40.28
N LEU A 51 25.74 21.16 -41.45
CA LEU A 51 27.00 21.79 -41.83
C LEU A 51 27.04 23.23 -41.31
N ILE A 52 28.10 23.58 -40.59
CA ILE A 52 28.31 24.90 -40.00
C ILE A 52 29.76 25.35 -40.19
N LYS A 53 30.02 26.66 -40.16
CA LYS A 53 31.40 27.15 -40.13
C LYS A 53 32.08 26.72 -38.83
N LYS A 54 33.34 26.28 -38.92
CA LYS A 54 34.15 25.78 -37.79
C LYS A 54 34.18 26.75 -36.61
N GLU A 55 34.28 28.04 -36.88
CA GLU A 55 34.30 29.11 -35.87
C GLU A 55 32.99 29.23 -35.05
N PHE A 56 31.87 28.72 -35.57
CA PHE A 56 30.57 28.69 -34.90
C PHE A 56 30.13 27.27 -34.49
N ALA A 57 31.00 26.27 -34.61
CA ALA A 57 30.69 24.87 -34.27
C ALA A 57 30.67 24.60 -32.76
N SER A 58 30.23 25.58 -31.96
CA SER A 58 30.01 25.44 -30.53
C SER A 58 28.58 24.98 -30.28
N LEU A 59 28.41 23.95 -29.47
CA LEU A 59 27.11 23.43 -29.06
C LEU A 59 26.87 23.76 -27.59
N ASN A 60 25.68 24.27 -27.29
CA ASN A 60 25.26 24.51 -25.93
C ASN A 60 24.89 23.19 -25.22
N SER A 61 24.91 23.21 -23.89
CA SER A 61 24.28 22.16 -23.10
C SER A 61 22.76 22.26 -23.21
N LEU A 62 22.12 21.11 -23.38
CA LEU A 62 20.66 21.05 -23.30
C LEU A 62 20.24 21.06 -21.82
N SER A 63 19.38 21.99 -21.45
CA SER A 63 18.79 22.09 -20.12
C SER A 63 17.27 22.08 -20.23
N PRO A 64 16.55 21.31 -19.38
CA PRO A 64 15.10 21.34 -19.37
C PRO A 64 14.58 22.68 -18.83
N PRO A 65 13.30 23.00 -19.09
CA PRO A 65 12.66 24.12 -18.42
C PRO A 65 12.64 23.90 -16.90
N ALA A 66 12.69 25.00 -16.15
CA ALA A 66 12.57 24.97 -14.70
C ALA A 66 11.19 24.44 -14.30
N LEU A 67 11.15 23.49 -13.37
CA LEU A 67 9.91 22.98 -12.80
C LEU A 67 9.30 24.02 -11.86
N SER A 68 7.97 24.10 -11.87
CA SER A 68 7.25 24.93 -10.90
C SER A 68 7.46 24.39 -9.48
N ASN A 69 7.49 25.29 -8.50
CA ASN A 69 7.59 24.90 -7.10
C ASN A 69 6.29 24.23 -6.63
N LEU A 70 6.42 23.11 -5.91
CA LEU A 70 5.35 22.49 -5.14
C LEU A 70 4.96 23.40 -3.98
N ALA A 71 3.66 23.69 -3.88
CA ALA A 71 3.12 24.58 -2.86
C ALA A 71 2.87 23.87 -1.51
N ASP A 72 2.24 22.69 -1.53
CA ASP A 72 1.97 21.92 -0.31
C ASP A 72 1.92 20.41 -0.54
N VAL A 73 2.07 19.68 0.55
CA VAL A 73 1.94 18.21 0.65
C VAL A 73 1.07 17.87 1.84
N ASN A 74 -0.05 17.19 1.58
CA ASN A 74 -0.89 16.61 2.61
C ASN A 74 -0.62 15.10 2.72
N VAL A 75 -0.58 14.59 3.94
CA VAL A 75 -0.32 13.17 4.21
C VAL A 75 -1.43 12.64 5.11
N THR A 76 -2.07 11.57 4.65
CA THR A 76 -3.02 10.80 5.46
C THR A 76 -2.55 9.35 5.54
N MET A 77 -2.94 8.68 6.62
CA MET A 77 -2.47 7.33 6.90
C MET A 77 -3.58 6.49 7.52
N SER A 78 -3.69 5.27 7.02
CA SER A 78 -4.60 4.25 7.55
C SER A 78 -3.84 2.95 7.75
N SER A 79 -4.41 2.05 8.55
CA SER A 79 -3.79 0.78 8.88
C SER A 79 -4.84 -0.33 8.86
N ALA A 80 -4.83 -1.14 7.79
CA ALA A 80 -5.67 -2.33 7.71
C ALA A 80 -5.09 -3.52 8.50
N ASN A 81 -3.79 -3.49 8.80
CA ASN A 81 -3.09 -4.53 9.54
C ASN A 81 -2.03 -3.88 10.47
N PRO A 82 -1.46 -4.59 11.46
CA PRO A 82 -0.60 -3.97 12.48
C PRO A 82 0.78 -3.55 11.96
N ASN A 83 1.29 -4.21 10.91
CA ASN A 83 2.66 -4.06 10.42
C ASN A 83 2.76 -3.30 9.10
N VAL A 84 1.66 -2.87 8.51
CA VAL A 84 1.62 -2.11 7.25
C VAL A 84 0.80 -0.87 7.46
N ARG A 85 1.29 0.24 6.91
CA ARG A 85 0.58 1.51 6.84
C ARG A 85 0.36 1.85 5.38
N THR A 86 -0.89 2.16 5.05
CA THR A 86 -1.24 2.72 3.76
C THR A 86 -1.15 4.24 3.88
N ILE A 87 -0.11 4.80 3.25
CA ILE A 87 0.19 6.23 3.28
C ILE A 87 -0.33 6.83 1.98
N SER A 88 -1.25 7.80 2.10
CA SER A 88 -1.74 8.58 0.96
C SER A 88 -1.13 9.97 1.02
N THR A 89 -0.31 10.27 0.01
CA THR A 89 0.36 11.56 -0.16
C THR A 89 -0.39 12.34 -1.24
N THR A 90 -0.96 13.48 -0.89
CA THR A 90 -1.63 14.39 -1.84
C THR A 90 -0.77 15.62 -2.05
N LEU A 91 -0.29 15.79 -3.27
CA LEU A 91 0.48 16.95 -3.70
C LEU A 91 -0.49 17.99 -4.30
N THR A 92 -0.13 19.28 -4.20
CA THR A 92 -0.78 20.30 -5.03
C THR A 92 -0.68 19.91 -6.51
N SER A 93 -1.70 20.20 -7.32
CA SER A 93 -1.64 19.96 -8.77
C SER A 93 -0.54 20.79 -9.42
N TYR A 94 0.15 20.21 -10.42
CA TYR A 94 1.14 20.95 -11.18
C TYR A 94 0.43 22.08 -11.97
N PRO A 95 0.95 23.32 -11.95
CA PRO A 95 0.21 24.48 -12.47
C PRO A 95 0.11 24.54 -14.00
N ILE A 96 0.89 23.73 -14.73
CA ILE A 96 0.90 23.67 -16.20
C ILE A 96 0.48 22.25 -16.63
N PRO A 97 -0.83 21.99 -16.79
CA PRO A 97 -1.34 20.64 -17.09
C PRO A 97 -0.76 20.03 -18.37
N GLU A 98 -0.37 20.86 -19.34
CA GLU A 98 0.20 20.42 -20.62
C GLU A 98 1.56 19.71 -20.46
N ASP A 99 2.30 20.02 -19.39
CA ASP A 99 3.59 19.39 -19.09
C ASP A 99 3.42 17.99 -18.46
N LEU A 100 2.22 17.66 -17.95
CA LEU A 100 1.92 16.35 -17.36
C LEU A 100 1.73 15.24 -18.40
N VAL A 101 1.69 15.62 -19.69
CA VAL A 101 1.53 14.69 -20.80
C VAL A 101 2.64 14.88 -21.81
N MET A 102 2.96 13.80 -22.52
CA MET A 102 3.89 13.90 -23.63
C MET A 102 3.26 14.73 -24.75
N ALA A 103 3.93 15.82 -25.15
CA ALA A 103 3.39 16.70 -26.17
C ALA A 103 3.21 16.00 -27.54
N SER A 104 2.16 16.39 -28.26
CA SER A 104 1.91 15.94 -29.63
C SER A 104 2.99 16.42 -30.61
N THR A 105 3.21 15.64 -31.67
CA THR A 105 4.06 16.00 -32.82
C THR A 105 3.45 17.11 -33.69
N THR A 106 2.21 17.53 -33.43
CA THR A 106 1.53 18.63 -34.10
C THR A 106 1.34 19.82 -33.17
N LEU A 107 1.40 21.04 -33.72
CA LEU A 107 1.10 22.29 -33.02
C LEU A 107 -0.08 22.98 -33.71
N GLN A 108 -1.14 23.25 -32.96
CA GLN A 108 -2.21 24.15 -33.41
C GLN A 108 -1.79 25.58 -33.13
N MET A 109 -1.89 26.44 -34.14
CA MET A 109 -1.56 27.85 -34.06
C MET A 109 -2.82 28.64 -34.38
N GLU A 110 -3.12 29.62 -33.55
CA GLU A 110 -4.22 30.55 -33.76
C GLU A 110 -3.67 31.95 -33.95
N LEU A 111 -4.11 32.64 -35.01
CA LEU A 111 -3.85 34.05 -35.23
C LEU A 111 -5.18 34.80 -35.13
N ILE A 112 -5.26 35.74 -34.20
CA ILE A 112 -6.41 36.62 -34.04
C ILE A 112 -6.15 37.88 -34.86
N ASN A 113 -6.99 38.15 -35.86
CA ASN A 113 -6.95 39.36 -36.67
C ASN A 113 -8.30 40.08 -36.58
N GLY A 114 -8.44 40.98 -35.60
CA GLY A 114 -9.72 41.62 -35.29
C GLY A 114 -10.74 40.60 -34.78
N THR A 115 -11.79 40.34 -35.57
CA THR A 115 -12.83 39.34 -35.27
C THR A 115 -12.56 37.96 -35.88
N ASP A 116 -11.58 37.84 -36.79
CA ASP A 116 -11.27 36.58 -37.46
C ASP A 116 -10.25 35.77 -36.65
N ILE A 117 -10.55 34.49 -36.45
CA ILE A 117 -9.65 33.50 -35.85
C ILE A 117 -9.18 32.56 -36.96
N ILE A 118 -7.92 32.71 -37.38
CA ILE A 118 -7.29 31.83 -38.36
C ILE A 118 -6.60 30.70 -37.59
N ARG A 119 -6.97 29.46 -37.88
CA ARG A 119 -6.36 28.26 -37.29
C ARG A 119 -5.49 27.53 -38.31
N ALA A 120 -4.29 27.16 -37.92
CA ALA A 120 -3.38 26.36 -38.73
C ALA A 120 -2.74 25.25 -37.89
N THR A 121 -2.59 24.05 -38.48
CA THR A 121 -1.88 22.94 -37.85
C THR A 121 -0.51 22.76 -38.48
N GLY A 122 0.54 22.87 -37.68
CA GLY A 122 1.92 22.63 -38.09
C GLY A 122 2.54 21.39 -37.45
N LYS A 123 3.72 21.01 -37.91
CA LYS A 123 4.56 20.01 -37.24
C LYS A 123 5.32 20.69 -36.10
N ARG A 124 5.18 20.18 -34.87
CA ARG A 124 6.01 20.60 -33.73
C ARG A 124 7.43 20.11 -33.98
N LEU A 125 8.40 21.02 -33.93
CA LEU A 125 9.81 20.70 -34.19
C LEU A 125 10.54 20.24 -32.93
N TYR A 126 10.06 20.64 -31.76
CA TYR A 126 10.67 20.32 -30.47
C TYR A 126 9.65 20.38 -29.33
N HIS A 127 9.81 19.50 -28.35
CA HIS A 127 9.27 19.66 -27.01
C HIS A 127 10.18 18.98 -25.98
N HIS A 128 10.38 19.61 -24.83
CA HIS A 128 11.26 19.09 -23.79
C HIS A 128 10.78 17.71 -23.27
N SER A 129 9.47 17.46 -23.26
CA SER A 129 8.89 16.18 -22.82
C SER A 129 9.32 14.98 -23.69
N TRP A 130 9.82 15.19 -24.91
CA TRP A 130 10.31 14.10 -25.77
C TRP A 130 11.70 13.60 -25.34
N ILE A 131 12.41 14.40 -24.54
CA ILE A 131 13.76 14.11 -24.06
C ILE A 131 13.69 13.72 -22.58
N TYR A 132 13.02 14.53 -21.77
CA TYR A 132 12.97 14.36 -20.32
C TYR A 132 11.74 13.56 -19.85
N GLY A 133 10.75 13.34 -20.73
CA GLY A 133 9.46 12.80 -20.35
C GLY A 133 8.52 13.88 -19.80
N PRO A 134 7.23 13.56 -19.59
CA PRO A 134 6.30 14.45 -18.91
C PRO A 134 6.69 14.67 -17.44
N VAL A 135 6.17 15.74 -16.85
CA VAL A 135 6.25 16.00 -15.42
C VAL A 135 5.36 15.02 -14.67
N ARG A 136 5.88 14.43 -13.59
CA ARG A 136 5.20 13.46 -12.73
C ARG A 136 5.25 13.88 -11.27
N TYR A 137 4.32 13.33 -10.51
CA TYR A 137 4.25 13.49 -9.06
C TYR A 137 5.08 12.39 -8.41
N PHE A 138 5.93 12.77 -7.46
CA PHE A 138 6.75 11.83 -6.71
C PHE A 138 6.47 11.92 -5.21
N SER A 139 6.36 10.76 -4.57
CA SER A 139 6.39 10.63 -3.11
C SER A 139 7.60 9.81 -2.69
N SER A 140 8.37 10.33 -1.74
CA SER A 140 9.55 9.71 -1.15
C SER A 140 9.28 9.46 0.32
N ILE A 141 9.26 8.19 0.73
CA ILE A 141 8.92 7.79 2.10
C ILE A 141 10.11 7.06 2.72
N SER A 142 10.62 7.56 3.84
CA SER A 142 11.58 6.83 4.66
C SER A 142 11.04 6.50 6.05
N VAL A 143 11.40 5.32 6.55
CA VAL A 143 11.04 4.82 7.88
C VAL A 143 12.26 4.96 8.79
N ASN A 144 12.12 5.66 9.92
CA ASN A 144 13.16 5.89 10.91
C ASN A 144 14.49 6.42 10.32
N GLY A 145 14.41 7.26 9.27
CA GLY A 145 15.58 7.83 8.61
C GLY A 145 16.33 6.87 7.68
N GLY A 146 15.79 5.67 7.39
CA GLY A 146 16.34 4.73 6.42
C GLY A 146 16.30 5.24 4.98
N THR A 147 16.70 4.39 4.03
CA THR A 147 16.68 4.72 2.60
C THR A 147 15.26 5.01 2.13
N PRO A 148 15.01 6.16 1.48
CA PRO A 148 13.67 6.50 1.03
C PRO A 148 13.23 5.61 -0.13
N LYS A 149 12.01 5.08 -0.04
CA LYS A 149 11.30 4.50 -1.17
C LYS A 149 10.64 5.62 -1.96
N VAL A 150 11.07 5.79 -3.21
CA VAL A 150 10.53 6.78 -4.13
C VAL A 150 9.49 6.13 -5.03
N THR A 151 8.30 6.73 -5.12
CA THR A 151 7.18 6.28 -5.94
C THR A 151 6.74 7.40 -6.86
N MET A 152 6.55 7.08 -8.13
CA MET A 152 6.08 7.99 -9.17
C MET A 152 4.59 7.76 -9.46
N SER A 153 3.87 8.82 -9.80
CA SER A 153 2.47 8.78 -10.23
C SER A 153 2.19 9.82 -11.30
N ASP A 154 1.22 9.54 -12.16
CA ASP A 154 0.61 10.52 -13.07
C ASP A 154 -0.52 11.32 -12.41
N GLN A 155 -0.98 10.88 -11.23
CA GLN A 155 -1.95 11.57 -10.39
C GLN A 155 -1.27 12.29 -9.22
N ASN A 156 -1.89 13.36 -8.76
CA ASN A 156 -1.43 14.13 -7.60
C ASN A 156 -1.66 13.43 -6.24
N VAL A 157 -2.42 12.33 -6.23
CA VAL A 157 -2.59 11.47 -5.05
C VAL A 157 -1.80 10.18 -5.26
N ILE A 158 -0.92 9.87 -4.31
CA ILE A 158 -0.01 8.73 -4.36
C ILE A 158 -0.25 7.88 -3.12
N THR A 159 -0.71 6.65 -3.30
CA THR A 159 -0.93 5.70 -2.21
C THR A 159 0.14 4.62 -2.22
N VAL A 160 0.81 4.43 -1.07
CA VAL A 160 1.90 3.47 -0.91
C VAL A 160 1.71 2.70 0.39
N ASP A 161 1.81 1.38 0.30
CA ASP A 161 1.93 0.52 1.47
C ASP A 161 3.38 0.46 1.94
N VAL A 162 3.55 0.70 3.24
CA VAL A 162 4.86 0.75 3.91
C VAL A 162 4.83 -0.19 5.11
N GLU A 163 5.79 -1.11 5.12
CA GLU A 163 6.01 -2.00 6.26
C GLU A 163 6.61 -1.22 7.44
N ILE A 164 6.04 -1.43 8.62
CA ILE A 164 6.44 -0.84 9.88
C ILE A 164 7.04 -1.93 10.77
N PRO A 165 8.19 -1.66 11.41
CA PRO A 165 8.77 -2.57 12.40
C PRO A 165 7.79 -2.98 13.51
N ALA A 166 8.07 -4.14 14.11
CA ALA A 166 7.29 -4.66 15.24
C ALA A 166 7.17 -3.60 16.35
N GLY A 167 5.94 -3.39 16.83
CA GLY A 167 5.60 -2.33 17.78
C GLY A 167 4.85 -1.15 17.16
N GLY A 168 4.81 -1.00 15.83
CA GLY A 168 3.85 -0.14 15.12
C GLY A 168 3.98 1.37 15.38
N GLU A 169 5.04 1.79 16.06
CA GLU A 169 5.44 3.19 16.23
C GLU A 169 6.76 3.38 15.49
N SER A 170 6.77 4.31 14.55
CA SER A 170 7.95 4.65 13.76
C SER A 170 7.76 6.04 13.19
N THR A 171 8.87 6.76 13.06
CA THR A 171 8.85 8.08 12.46
C THR A 171 8.95 7.92 10.94
N LEU A 172 7.96 8.44 10.23
CA LEU A 172 7.89 8.43 8.78
C LEU A 172 8.21 9.83 8.28
N ASN A 173 9.18 9.94 7.38
CA ASN A 173 9.43 11.17 6.65
C ASN A 173 8.87 11.01 5.23
N VAL A 174 7.79 11.73 4.94
CA VAL A 174 7.08 11.67 3.67
C VAL A 174 7.33 12.98 2.93
N CYS A 175 8.00 12.91 1.78
CA CYS A 175 8.34 14.06 0.98
C CYS A 175 7.68 14.00 -0.39
N GLY A 176 7.10 15.12 -0.83
CA GLY A 176 6.56 15.30 -2.18
C GLY A 176 7.44 16.23 -3.01
N PHE A 177 7.53 15.95 -4.31
CA PHE A 177 8.14 16.83 -5.31
C PHE A 177 7.63 16.49 -6.72
N TYR A 178 7.86 17.38 -7.68
CA TYR A 178 7.69 17.11 -9.10
C TYR A 178 9.05 16.80 -9.72
N ALA A 179 9.07 15.90 -10.70
CA ALA A 179 10.24 15.65 -11.53
C ALA A 179 9.83 15.20 -12.92
N PHE A 180 10.77 15.24 -13.86
CA PHE A 180 10.56 14.66 -15.18
C PHE A 180 10.66 13.13 -15.11
N GLU A 181 9.77 12.43 -15.82
CA GLU A 181 9.66 10.96 -15.81
C GLU A 181 10.99 10.26 -16.16
N SER A 182 11.69 10.73 -17.20
CA SER A 182 12.95 10.15 -17.68
C SER A 182 14.21 10.81 -17.09
N ALA A 183 14.05 11.94 -16.38
CA ALA A 183 15.14 12.70 -15.77
C ALA A 183 14.79 13.04 -14.32
N THR A 184 14.64 11.99 -13.51
CA THR A 184 14.15 12.08 -12.13
C THR A 184 15.08 12.83 -11.18
N ASP A 185 16.32 13.09 -11.56
CA ASP A 185 17.30 13.91 -10.84
C ASP A 185 17.00 15.41 -10.96
N ILE A 186 16.24 15.81 -11.99
CA ILE A 186 15.82 17.18 -12.21
C ILE A 186 14.45 17.38 -11.56
N ARG A 187 14.45 18.03 -10.39
CA ARG A 187 13.30 18.11 -9.49
C ARG A 187 12.92 19.55 -9.17
N SER A 188 11.66 19.76 -8.81
CA SER A 188 11.20 20.98 -8.13
C SER A 188 11.81 21.07 -6.71
N ASN A 189 11.42 22.10 -5.95
CA ASN A 189 11.56 22.05 -4.49
C ASN A 189 10.87 20.78 -3.93
N GLN A 190 11.34 20.36 -2.76
CA GLN A 190 10.81 19.22 -2.02
C GLN A 190 10.15 19.72 -0.73
N ILE A 191 8.94 19.25 -0.45
CA ILE A 191 8.25 19.52 0.81
C ILE A 191 8.12 18.20 1.57
N CYS A 192 8.61 18.18 2.81
CA CYS A 192 8.57 17.00 3.67
C CYS A 192 7.63 17.22 4.86
N LYS A 193 6.92 16.16 5.24
CA LYS A 193 6.13 16.07 6.45
C LYS A 193 6.60 14.87 7.26
N THR A 194 6.88 15.11 8.53
CA THR A 194 7.15 14.05 9.49
C THR A 194 5.83 13.62 10.11
N VAL A 195 5.49 12.34 10.00
CA VAL A 195 4.30 11.74 10.60
C VAL A 195 4.72 10.51 11.42
N ASN A 196 3.98 10.20 12.49
CA ASN A 196 4.24 9.00 13.28
C ASN A 196 3.32 7.87 12.83
N ALA A 197 3.84 6.67 12.58
CA ALA A 197 3.05 5.47 12.25
C ALA A 197 1.93 5.17 13.27
N GLY A 198 2.07 5.63 14.51
CA GLY A 198 1.07 5.58 15.57
C GLY A 198 -0.13 6.54 15.39
N ASP A 199 -0.01 7.56 14.54
CA ASP A 199 -1.14 8.44 14.17
C ASP A 199 -2.06 7.82 13.12
N ALA A 200 -1.74 6.62 12.64
CA ALA A 200 -2.58 5.91 11.69
C ALA A 200 -3.93 5.58 12.31
N ASN A 201 -4.99 5.84 11.56
CA ASN A 201 -6.33 5.47 11.95
C ASN A 201 -6.56 3.97 11.75
N ILE A 202 -7.11 3.33 12.77
CA ILE A 202 -7.53 1.93 12.80
C ILE A 202 -9.00 1.90 13.16
N THR A 203 -9.78 1.18 12.36
CA THR A 203 -11.16 0.86 12.71
C THR A 203 -11.18 -0.36 13.62
N VAL A 204 -11.75 -0.21 14.81
CA VAL A 204 -11.92 -1.32 15.75
C VAL A 204 -12.99 -2.28 15.21
N PRO A 205 -12.69 -3.57 15.00
CA PRO A 205 -13.69 -4.53 14.53
C PRO A 205 -14.82 -4.74 15.55
N LYS A 206 -15.93 -5.32 15.08
CA LYS A 206 -17.00 -5.79 15.96
C LYS A 206 -16.69 -7.19 16.47
N PHE A 207 -16.52 -7.32 17.78
CA PHE A 207 -16.23 -8.54 18.53
C PHE A 207 -17.42 -9.01 19.38
N THR A 208 -18.29 -8.11 19.84
CA THR A 208 -19.49 -8.46 20.61
C THR A 208 -20.39 -9.40 19.79
N GLY A 209 -20.77 -10.54 20.38
CA GLY A 209 -21.47 -11.63 19.71
C GLY A 209 -20.58 -12.60 18.92
N GLY A 210 -19.26 -12.35 18.87
CA GLY A 210 -18.26 -13.21 18.26
C GLY A 210 -17.42 -14.00 19.28
N LEU A 211 -16.50 -14.82 18.78
CA LEU A 211 -15.61 -15.65 19.60
C LEU A 211 -14.53 -14.80 20.31
N LEU A 212 -14.29 -15.10 21.59
CA LEU A 212 -13.22 -14.49 22.39
C LEU A 212 -11.84 -14.64 21.73
N ALA A 213 -11.58 -15.79 21.11
CA ALA A 213 -10.30 -16.06 20.43
C ALA A 213 -10.00 -15.04 19.32
N THR A 214 -11.02 -14.61 18.57
CA THR A 214 -10.86 -13.60 17.51
C THR A 214 -10.44 -12.25 18.09
N PHE A 215 -11.05 -11.84 19.21
CA PHE A 215 -10.68 -10.62 19.93
C PHE A 215 -9.27 -10.69 20.51
N THR A 216 -8.91 -11.78 21.20
CA THR A 216 -7.57 -11.92 21.78
C THR A 216 -6.48 -11.97 20.71
N ASN A 217 -6.72 -12.64 19.58
CA ASN A 217 -5.80 -12.65 18.45
C ASN A 217 -5.61 -11.25 17.86
N TRP A 218 -6.68 -10.46 17.76
CA TRP A 218 -6.59 -9.07 17.32
C TRP A 218 -5.76 -8.23 18.29
N ILE A 219 -6.03 -8.30 19.60
CA ILE A 219 -5.22 -7.63 20.65
C ILE A 219 -3.74 -7.97 20.51
N THR A 220 -3.41 -9.26 20.38
CA THR A 220 -2.02 -9.72 20.24
C THR A 220 -1.39 -9.24 18.94
N SER A 221 -2.10 -9.32 17.81
CA SER A 221 -1.58 -8.90 16.50
C SER A 221 -1.22 -7.42 16.47
N TYR A 222 -2.01 -6.58 17.13
CA TYR A 222 -1.77 -5.14 17.26
C TYR A 222 -0.87 -4.77 18.45
N ASN A 223 -0.37 -5.77 19.20
CA ASN A 223 0.44 -5.59 20.40
C ASN A 223 -0.19 -4.58 21.39
N LEU A 224 -1.50 -4.73 21.61
CA LEU A 224 -2.27 -3.91 22.54
C LEU A 224 -2.14 -4.47 23.97
N LYS A 225 -2.56 -3.69 24.97
CA LYS A 225 -2.56 -4.15 26.37
C LYS A 225 -3.43 -5.39 26.53
N THR A 226 -2.95 -6.35 27.30
CA THR A 226 -3.71 -7.55 27.67
C THR A 226 -5.07 -7.16 28.26
N PRO A 227 -6.18 -7.70 27.75
CA PRO A 227 -7.51 -7.32 28.20
C PRO A 227 -7.84 -7.98 29.55
N VAL A 228 -8.72 -7.35 30.31
CA VAL A 228 -9.33 -7.93 31.50
C VAL A 228 -10.51 -8.79 31.05
N LEU A 229 -10.40 -10.10 31.30
CA LEU A 229 -11.42 -11.08 30.90
C LEU A 229 -12.28 -11.47 32.11
N LYS A 230 -13.60 -11.24 32.04
CA LYS A 230 -14.56 -11.62 33.07
C LYS A 230 -15.48 -12.71 32.54
N MET A 231 -15.48 -13.85 33.23
CA MET A 231 -16.29 -15.00 32.87
C MET A 231 -17.72 -14.84 33.42
N ILE A 232 -18.72 -15.17 32.62
CA ILE A 232 -20.12 -15.27 33.04
C ILE A 232 -20.70 -16.61 32.60
N ASP A 233 -21.60 -17.17 33.41
CA ASP A 233 -22.17 -18.49 33.13
C ASP A 233 -23.01 -18.48 31.84
N PRO A 234 -22.81 -19.46 30.93
CA PRO A 234 -23.64 -19.62 29.75
C PRO A 234 -25.04 -20.14 30.12
N LEU A 235 -26.06 -19.69 29.39
CA LEU A 235 -27.40 -20.29 29.45
C LEU A 235 -27.52 -21.43 28.46
N LEU A 236 -26.95 -21.24 27.26
CA LEU A 236 -26.97 -22.15 26.13
C LEU A 236 -25.56 -22.58 25.73
N LYS A 237 -25.42 -23.81 25.23
CA LYS A 237 -24.15 -24.34 24.73
C LYS A 237 -23.55 -23.50 23.60
N SER A 238 -24.39 -22.90 22.76
CA SER A 238 -23.97 -22.02 21.66
C SER A 238 -23.30 -20.72 22.12
N GLN A 239 -23.44 -20.34 23.39
CA GLN A 239 -22.83 -19.14 23.94
C GLN A 239 -21.38 -19.35 24.35
N ILE A 240 -20.94 -20.59 24.59
CA ILE A 240 -19.61 -20.87 25.15
C ILE A 240 -18.51 -20.24 24.26
N GLY A 241 -17.66 -19.41 24.87
CA GLY A 241 -16.58 -18.68 24.21
C GLY A 241 -17.02 -17.41 23.48
N ILE A 242 -18.29 -17.03 23.52
CA ILE A 242 -18.81 -15.81 22.87
C ILE A 242 -18.70 -14.61 23.81
N ILE A 243 -18.30 -13.46 23.26
CA ILE A 243 -18.26 -12.17 23.94
C ILE A 243 -19.68 -11.63 24.11
N ASN A 244 -20.03 -11.30 25.35
CA ASN A 244 -21.29 -10.66 25.72
C ASN A 244 -21.18 -9.13 25.71
N GLU A 245 -20.09 -8.60 26.26
CA GLU A 245 -19.88 -7.15 26.38
C GLU A 245 -18.39 -6.82 26.19
N LEU A 246 -18.11 -5.67 25.57
CA LEU A 246 -16.78 -5.09 25.45
C LEU A 246 -16.79 -3.64 25.96
N LYS A 247 -15.82 -3.30 26.79
CA LYS A 247 -15.59 -1.95 27.33
C LYS A 247 -14.15 -1.51 27.05
N PRO A 248 -13.90 -0.25 26.64
CA PRO A 248 -14.91 0.74 26.23
C PRO A 248 -15.63 0.33 24.93
N ALA A 249 -16.83 0.87 24.70
CA ALA A 249 -17.67 0.55 23.55
C ALA A 249 -17.20 1.28 22.27
N VAL A 250 -15.98 1.01 21.84
CA VAL A 250 -15.31 1.64 20.69
C VAL A 250 -15.41 0.82 19.40
N GLU A 251 -16.22 -0.25 19.40
CA GLU A 251 -16.40 -1.13 18.25
C GLU A 251 -16.99 -0.35 17.07
N GLY A 252 -16.37 -0.48 15.90
CA GLY A 252 -16.73 0.26 14.68
C GLY A 252 -16.17 1.69 14.62
N GLU A 253 -15.59 2.21 15.71
CA GLU A 253 -14.97 3.52 15.70
C GLU A 253 -13.59 3.47 15.02
N SER A 254 -13.26 4.56 14.33
CA SER A 254 -11.93 4.79 13.77
C SER A 254 -11.12 5.66 14.72
N MET A 255 -10.00 5.16 15.21
CA MET A 255 -9.15 5.85 16.17
C MET A 255 -7.66 5.70 15.86
N LYS A 256 -6.85 6.61 16.38
CA LYS A 256 -5.39 6.53 16.24
C LYS A 256 -4.83 5.29 16.94
N PHE A 257 -3.88 4.61 16.31
CA PHE A 257 -3.20 3.45 16.89
C PHE A 257 -2.55 3.75 18.25
N SER A 258 -1.95 4.94 18.38
CA SER A 258 -1.32 5.41 19.62
C SER A 258 -2.32 5.57 20.77
N ASP A 259 -3.57 5.94 20.48
CA ASP A 259 -4.63 6.04 21.48
C ASP A 259 -5.21 4.66 21.80
N LEU A 260 -5.37 3.81 20.79
CA LEU A 260 -5.82 2.43 20.96
C LEU A 260 -4.88 1.64 21.90
N LYS A 261 -3.56 1.83 21.79
CA LYS A 261 -2.57 1.24 22.72
C LYS A 261 -2.72 1.65 24.17
N LYS A 262 -3.32 2.81 24.44
CA LYS A 262 -3.52 3.30 25.81
C LYS A 262 -4.71 2.62 26.48
N ILE A 263 -5.68 2.16 25.69
CA ILE A 263 -6.89 1.49 26.17
C ILE A 263 -6.54 0.14 26.80
N THR A 264 -7.11 -0.11 27.98
CA THR A 264 -7.22 -1.45 28.55
C THR A 264 -8.65 -1.91 28.34
N PHE A 265 -8.84 -2.92 27.49
CA PHE A 265 -10.17 -3.47 27.26
C PHE A 265 -10.61 -4.33 28.44
N GLU A 266 -11.88 -4.24 28.82
CA GLU A 266 -12.55 -5.22 29.66
C GLU A 266 -13.63 -5.91 28.85
N THR A 267 -13.67 -7.24 28.89
CA THR A 267 -14.71 -8.00 28.19
C THR A 267 -15.35 -9.03 29.10
N THR A 268 -16.67 -9.17 28.98
CA THR A 268 -17.39 -10.30 29.55
C THR A 268 -17.64 -11.33 28.45
N TYR A 269 -17.44 -12.60 28.78
CA TYR A 269 -17.65 -13.69 27.84
C TYR A 269 -18.26 -14.90 28.55
N TYR A 270 -19.05 -15.66 27.80
CA TYR A 270 -19.75 -16.82 28.33
C TYR A 270 -18.83 -18.01 28.41
N ASP A 271 -18.56 -18.48 29.63
CA ASP A 271 -17.79 -19.68 29.88
C ASP A 271 -18.04 -20.12 31.32
N LYS A 272 -17.66 -21.35 31.66
CA LYS A 272 -17.82 -21.85 33.02
C LYS A 272 -16.74 -22.88 33.30
N ASN A 273 -16.20 -22.83 34.52
CA ASN A 273 -15.44 -23.95 35.05
C ASN A 273 -16.42 -24.86 35.82
N VAL A 274 -16.71 -26.03 35.27
CA VAL A 274 -17.64 -26.98 35.89
C VAL A 274 -16.86 -27.93 36.78
N SER A 275 -17.21 -27.97 38.06
CA SER A 275 -16.71 -28.99 38.99
C SER A 275 -17.53 -30.28 38.87
N PHE A 276 -16.85 -31.41 38.79
CA PHE A 276 -17.47 -32.73 38.72
C PHE A 276 -17.71 -33.36 40.09
N GLU A 277 -17.26 -32.73 41.19
CA GLU A 277 -17.46 -33.25 42.55
C GLU A 277 -18.94 -33.51 42.86
N SER A 278 -19.84 -32.68 42.34
CA SER A 278 -21.29 -32.79 42.55
C SER A 278 -21.94 -34.05 41.92
N ILE A 279 -21.24 -34.69 40.97
CA ILE A 279 -21.74 -35.89 40.30
C ILE A 279 -21.03 -37.17 40.71
N ILE A 280 -19.88 -37.10 41.41
CA ILE A 280 -19.21 -38.29 41.93
C ILE A 280 -20.11 -39.01 42.94
N GLY A 281 -20.25 -40.33 42.78
CA GLY A 281 -21.14 -41.18 43.59
C GLY A 281 -22.63 -41.05 43.26
N GLN A 282 -23.03 -40.14 42.36
CA GLN A 282 -24.41 -40.03 41.91
C GLN A 282 -24.74 -41.09 40.85
N SER A 283 -26.02 -41.42 40.69
CA SER A 283 -26.47 -42.39 39.69
C SER A 283 -26.36 -41.83 38.25
N LYS A 284 -26.20 -42.72 37.27
CA LYS A 284 -26.27 -42.38 35.83
C LYS A 284 -27.54 -41.58 35.51
N LEU A 285 -28.69 -41.95 36.09
CA LEU A 285 -29.95 -41.22 35.90
C LEU A 285 -29.89 -39.78 36.43
N PHE A 286 -29.30 -39.56 37.60
CA PHE A 286 -29.13 -38.23 38.17
C PHE A 286 -28.33 -37.33 37.22
N VAL A 287 -27.20 -37.84 36.70
CA VAL A 287 -26.35 -37.09 35.78
C VAL A 287 -27.11 -36.69 34.51
N GLN A 288 -27.93 -37.58 33.96
CA GLN A 288 -28.66 -37.32 32.72
C GLN A 288 -29.86 -36.38 32.90
N THR A 289 -30.45 -36.30 34.09
CA THR A 289 -31.76 -35.63 34.29
C THR A 289 -31.72 -34.44 35.24
N LEU A 290 -30.83 -34.45 36.23
CA LEU A 290 -30.82 -33.48 37.33
C LEU A 290 -29.56 -32.65 37.39
N TRP A 291 -28.45 -33.09 36.79
CA TRP A 291 -27.23 -32.29 36.74
C TRP A 291 -27.37 -31.13 35.75
N PRO A 292 -27.40 -29.86 36.22
CA PRO A 292 -27.73 -28.73 35.35
C PRO A 292 -26.71 -28.51 34.22
N ASP A 293 -25.45 -28.87 34.46
CA ASP A 293 -24.35 -28.65 33.51
C ASP A 293 -24.26 -29.75 32.45
N TYR A 294 -25.02 -30.85 32.58
CA TYR A 294 -25.08 -31.94 31.60
C TYR A 294 -25.31 -31.42 30.17
N ARG A 295 -26.17 -30.39 30.03
CA ARG A 295 -26.54 -29.79 28.74
C ARG A 295 -25.38 -29.15 27.98
N PHE A 296 -24.27 -28.84 28.64
CA PHE A 296 -23.11 -28.23 28.00
C PHE A 296 -22.13 -29.26 27.43
N PHE A 297 -22.16 -30.49 27.94
CA PHE A 297 -21.24 -31.55 27.56
C PHE A 297 -21.82 -32.50 26.52
N ASN A 298 -20.94 -33.09 25.71
CA ASN A 298 -21.19 -34.32 24.98
C ASN A 298 -20.68 -35.46 25.87
N VAL A 299 -21.60 -36.13 26.55
CA VAL A 299 -21.28 -37.12 27.58
C VAL A 299 -21.32 -38.53 27.01
N THR A 300 -20.23 -39.28 27.20
CA THR A 300 -20.19 -40.73 26.97
C THR A 300 -20.11 -41.45 28.31
N PHE A 301 -20.78 -42.59 28.46
CA PHE A 301 -20.71 -43.41 29.68
C PHE A 301 -19.88 -44.67 29.43
N GLU A 302 -19.10 -45.08 30.42
CA GLU A 302 -18.26 -46.28 30.38
C GLU A 302 -18.52 -47.16 31.63
N PRO A 303 -19.05 -48.39 31.50
CA PRO A 303 -19.51 -49.04 30.27
C PRO A 303 -20.81 -48.41 29.74
N ALA A 304 -21.00 -48.39 28.42
CA ALA A 304 -22.10 -47.67 27.76
C ALA A 304 -23.49 -48.22 28.14
N ASP A 305 -23.57 -49.53 28.35
CA ASP A 305 -24.76 -50.31 28.72
C ASP A 305 -25.02 -50.37 30.23
N ALA A 306 -24.25 -49.65 31.05
CA ALA A 306 -24.46 -49.57 32.49
C ALA A 306 -25.91 -49.19 32.84
N ALA A 307 -26.47 -49.85 33.86
CA ALA A 307 -27.81 -49.58 34.36
C ALA A 307 -27.93 -48.15 34.91
N ASN A 308 -29.14 -47.60 34.92
CA ASN A 308 -29.40 -46.24 35.42
C ASN A 308 -29.08 -46.03 36.91
N ILE A 309 -28.94 -47.12 37.68
CA ILE A 309 -28.54 -47.12 39.08
C ILE A 309 -27.01 -47.13 39.28
N ALA A 310 -26.23 -47.40 38.22
CA ALA A 310 -24.77 -47.40 38.29
C ALA A 310 -24.27 -46.01 38.70
N THR A 311 -23.25 -45.96 39.52
CA THR A 311 -22.78 -44.72 40.16
C THR A 311 -21.53 -44.20 39.48
N VAL A 312 -21.38 -42.87 39.43
CA VAL A 312 -20.19 -42.25 38.86
C VAL A 312 -18.98 -42.49 39.76
N SER A 313 -17.97 -43.17 39.23
CA SER A 313 -16.68 -43.34 39.90
C SER A 313 -15.73 -42.19 39.60
N GLU A 314 -15.60 -41.83 38.32
CA GLU A 314 -14.70 -40.78 37.86
C GLU A 314 -15.13 -40.15 36.52
N VAL A 315 -14.62 -38.95 36.25
CA VAL A 315 -14.82 -38.24 34.98
C VAL A 315 -13.50 -38.12 34.25
N VAL A 316 -13.51 -38.49 32.98
CA VAL A 316 -12.33 -38.57 32.11
C VAL A 316 -12.49 -37.62 30.94
N VAL A 317 -11.47 -36.81 30.69
CA VAL A 317 -11.37 -35.93 29.51
C VAL A 317 -10.08 -36.26 28.79
N ASN A 318 -10.17 -36.59 27.49
CA ASN A 318 -9.02 -37.00 26.67
C ASN A 318 -8.16 -38.11 27.32
N GLY A 319 -8.80 -39.07 28.00
CA GLY A 319 -8.12 -40.18 28.67
C GLY A 319 -7.53 -39.87 30.05
N ILE A 320 -7.67 -38.63 30.55
CA ILE A 320 -7.16 -38.21 31.87
C ILE A 320 -8.33 -37.98 32.82
N VAL A 321 -8.21 -38.51 34.05
CA VAL A 321 -9.19 -38.25 35.12
C VAL A 321 -9.10 -36.80 35.57
N VAL A 322 -10.23 -36.11 35.61
CA VAL A 322 -10.32 -34.69 35.93
C VAL A 322 -11.39 -34.43 36.99
N THR A 323 -11.15 -33.43 37.83
CA THR A 323 -12.11 -32.98 38.87
C THR A 323 -12.91 -31.76 38.45
N SER A 324 -12.45 -31.02 37.45
CA SER A 324 -13.17 -29.92 36.83
C SER A 324 -12.79 -29.75 35.37
N GLN A 325 -13.66 -29.11 34.59
CA GLN A 325 -13.43 -28.82 33.18
C GLN A 325 -13.97 -27.44 32.84
N ARG A 326 -13.14 -26.67 32.13
CA ARG A 326 -13.56 -25.43 31.49
C ARG A 326 -14.29 -25.74 30.19
N LEU A 327 -15.51 -25.23 30.04
CA LEU A 327 -16.36 -25.53 28.87
C LEU A 327 -15.71 -25.15 27.54
N SER A 328 -15.06 -23.99 27.46
CA SER A 328 -14.38 -23.58 26.23
C SER A 328 -13.17 -24.45 25.83
N ALA A 329 -12.60 -25.23 26.76
CA ALA A 329 -11.43 -26.05 26.48
C ALA A 329 -11.80 -27.41 25.88
N ASN A 330 -12.83 -28.06 26.41
CA ASN A 330 -13.36 -29.31 25.85
C ASN A 330 -14.76 -29.56 26.40
N ASN A 331 -15.68 -29.89 25.51
CA ASN A 331 -17.05 -30.26 25.87
C ASN A 331 -17.31 -31.76 25.81
N ASN A 332 -16.35 -32.58 25.38
CA ASN A 332 -16.47 -34.03 25.34
C ASN A 332 -15.92 -34.62 26.64
N ILE A 333 -16.77 -35.32 27.39
CA ILE A 333 -16.39 -35.99 28.63
C ILE A 333 -16.83 -37.45 28.60
N THR A 334 -16.05 -38.31 29.24
CA THR A 334 -16.41 -39.71 29.51
C THR A 334 -16.63 -39.89 31.00
N ILE A 335 -17.77 -40.44 31.39
CA ILE A 335 -18.11 -40.70 32.79
C ILE A 335 -18.01 -42.21 33.01
N ARG A 336 -17.10 -42.61 33.88
CA ARG A 336 -16.92 -44.02 34.27
C ARG A 336 -17.85 -44.35 35.41
N LEU A 337 -18.47 -45.52 35.31
CA LEU A 337 -19.51 -45.99 36.20
C LEU A 337 -19.07 -47.27 36.91
N GLN A 338 -19.55 -47.44 38.14
CA GLN A 338 -19.36 -48.64 38.97
C GLN A 338 -20.69 -49.18 39.48
#